data_AF-A0A0F9MI58-F1
#
_entry.id   AF-A0A0F9MI58-F1
#
_cell.length_a   1.000
_cell.length_b   1.000
_cell.length_c   1.000
_cell.angle_alpha   90.00
_cell.angle_beta   90.00
_cell.angle_gamma   90.00
#
_symmetry.space_group_name_H-M   'P 1'
#
loop_
_entity.id
_entity.type
_entity.pdbx_description
1 polymer ?
#
loop_
_entity_poly.entity_id
_entity_poly.type
_entity_poly.pdbx_seq_one_letter_code
_entity_poly.pdbx_strand_id
1 'polypeptide(L)'
;MSQKAKRIDFSEEIADEIAGDLLFYLLNGNLSSFINTFDPSLDINDINRLLRIHFILTEKKNENDVGVIDFIQDLTKNLGSIKTISSPKTQAFKGKVKGKINWKKTNDLRSKTPFQGKTLFVCDKKEKNYDIIENLVLKKILQIIYKIVFEDLGAIIKGNIKRDWLANWLKEDHAKYRLIDEFFQIYHRNIYLRRISLEKVKINDRNLRKVLKSRSQLYRNGAKLLIKYRKLINYEI
;
A
#
# COMPACT_ATOMS: atom_id res chain seq x y z
N MET A 1 -51.68 23.74 -23.55
CA MET A 1 -50.39 24.35 -23.17
C MET A 1 -49.89 23.69 -21.91
N SER A 2 -48.60 23.35 -21.90
CA SER A 2 -47.97 22.28 -21.14
C SER A 2 -47.66 22.67 -19.69
N GLN A 3 -48.29 22.01 -18.71
CA GLN A 3 -47.81 21.94 -17.33
C GLN A 3 -47.01 20.65 -17.17
N LYS A 4 -45.73 20.66 -17.55
CA LYS A 4 -44.83 19.52 -17.36
C LYS A 4 -43.36 19.98 -17.32
N ALA A 5 -43.00 20.84 -16.36
CA ALA A 5 -41.60 21.22 -16.14
C ALA A 5 -41.40 21.93 -14.77
N LYS A 6 -41.54 21.20 -13.65
CA LYS A 6 -40.96 21.61 -12.35
C LYS A 6 -41.03 20.47 -11.33
N ARG A 7 -40.36 19.35 -11.63
CA ARG A 7 -40.36 18.17 -10.75
C ARG A 7 -39.03 17.41 -10.82
N ILE A 8 -37.91 18.14 -10.90
CA ILE A 8 -36.58 17.54 -11.09
C ILE A 8 -35.57 17.93 -9.98
N ASP A 9 -35.60 19.11 -9.35
CA ASP A 9 -34.48 19.50 -8.44
C ASP A 9 -34.59 19.07 -6.96
N PHE A 10 -35.79 18.79 -6.44
CA PHE A 10 -35.96 18.61 -4.99
C PHE A 10 -35.32 17.32 -4.45
N SER A 11 -35.07 16.33 -5.31
CA SER A 11 -34.40 15.09 -4.91
C SER A 11 -32.88 15.19 -4.91
N GLU A 12 -32.30 16.06 -5.74
CA GLU A 12 -30.83 16.21 -5.82
C GLU A 12 -30.31 17.07 -4.67
N GLU A 13 -30.98 18.18 -4.32
CA GLU A 13 -30.60 19.00 -3.16
C GLU A 13 -30.69 18.24 -1.83
N ILE A 14 -31.74 17.43 -1.64
CA ILE A 14 -31.92 16.60 -0.45
C ILE A 14 -30.90 15.45 -0.43
N ALA A 15 -30.61 14.83 -1.58
CA ALA A 15 -29.61 13.78 -1.68
C ALA A 15 -28.17 14.28 -1.48
N ASP A 16 -27.89 15.55 -1.78
CA ASP A 16 -26.60 16.18 -1.52
C ASP A 16 -26.41 16.53 -0.03
N GLU A 17 -27.48 16.98 0.65
CA GLU A 17 -27.45 17.26 2.09
C GLU A 17 -27.32 15.97 2.91
N ILE A 18 -28.06 14.92 2.55
CA ILE A 18 -28.01 13.61 3.24
C ILE A 18 -26.70 12.86 2.95
N ALA A 19 -26.11 12.98 1.76
CA ALA A 19 -24.81 12.39 1.45
C ALA A 19 -23.64 13.05 2.19
N GLY A 20 -23.75 14.33 2.51
CA GLY A 20 -22.84 15.03 3.41
C GLY A 20 -22.80 14.38 4.78
N ASP A 21 -23.98 14.12 5.36
CA ASP A 21 -24.13 13.53 6.69
C ASP A 21 -23.79 12.03 6.73
N LEU A 22 -24.16 11.27 5.70
CA LEU A 22 -23.78 9.86 5.51
C LEU A 22 -22.27 9.67 5.57
N LEU A 23 -21.52 10.55 4.88
CA LEU A 23 -20.07 10.49 4.86
C LEU A 23 -19.48 10.84 6.24
N PHE A 24 -20.08 11.78 6.95
CA PHE A 24 -19.67 12.14 8.30
C PHE A 24 -19.83 10.96 9.28
N TYR A 25 -20.96 10.25 9.23
CA TYR A 25 -21.23 9.11 10.10
C TYR A 25 -20.46 7.83 9.72
N LEU A 26 -20.26 7.57 8.43
CA LEU A 26 -19.49 6.43 7.91
C LEU A 26 -17.99 6.53 8.28
N LEU A 27 -17.49 7.74 8.51
CA LEU A 27 -16.11 8.02 8.95
C LEU A 27 -15.96 8.04 10.47
N ASN A 28 -17.03 8.32 11.22
CA ASN A 28 -17.06 8.23 12.68
C ASN A 28 -17.19 6.78 13.20
N GLY A 29 -17.64 5.83 12.35
CA GLY A 29 -17.36 4.40 12.49
C GLY A 29 -18.29 3.60 13.41
N ASN A 30 -19.61 3.84 13.35
CA ASN A 30 -20.62 2.99 13.97
C ASN A 30 -21.58 2.45 12.90
N LEU A 31 -21.42 1.17 12.53
CA LEU A 31 -22.12 0.54 11.39
C LEU A 31 -23.34 -0.30 11.79
N SER A 32 -23.56 -0.59 13.07
CA SER A 32 -24.60 -1.55 13.52
C SER A 32 -26.03 -1.03 13.43
N SER A 33 -26.24 0.29 13.43
CA SER A 33 -27.56 0.92 13.31
C SER A 33 -28.02 1.15 11.86
N PHE A 34 -27.20 0.79 10.87
CA PHE A 34 -27.33 1.28 9.48
C PHE A 34 -27.81 0.24 8.45
N ILE A 35 -28.22 -0.97 8.85
CA ILE A 35 -28.57 -2.02 7.87
C ILE A 35 -29.88 -1.72 7.11
N ASN A 36 -30.71 -0.76 7.53
CA ASN A 36 -32.09 -0.65 7.04
C ASN A 36 -32.44 0.49 6.06
N THR A 37 -31.56 1.44 5.72
CA THR A 37 -31.99 2.60 4.91
C THR A 37 -30.83 3.27 4.17
N PHE A 38 -30.72 3.02 2.87
CA PHE A 38 -29.73 3.57 1.92
C PHE A 38 -30.21 4.91 1.29
N ASP A 39 -29.26 5.74 0.80
CA ASP A 39 -29.48 7.01 0.07
C ASP A 39 -28.45 7.18 -1.09
N PRO A 40 -28.70 7.96 -2.18
CA PRO A 40 -28.46 7.52 -3.57
C PRO A 40 -27.62 8.51 -4.44
N SER A 41 -26.94 9.53 -3.90
CA SER A 41 -26.11 10.49 -4.67
C SER A 41 -24.64 10.06 -4.87
N LEU A 42 -24.28 8.92 -4.29
CA LEU A 42 -23.10 8.16 -4.69
C LEU A 42 -23.55 7.18 -5.76
N ASP A 43 -23.10 7.36 -7.01
CA ASP A 43 -23.01 6.24 -7.95
C ASP A 43 -21.86 5.30 -7.52
N ILE A 44 -21.91 4.90 -6.26
CA ILE A 44 -21.19 3.78 -5.72
C ILE A 44 -22.18 2.63 -5.80
N ASN A 45 -22.29 2.06 -7.00
CA ASN A 45 -22.89 0.73 -7.16
C ASN A 45 -22.13 -0.35 -6.37
N ASP A 46 -20.96 -0.01 -5.82
CA ASP A 46 -20.01 -0.94 -5.26
C ASP A 46 -19.66 -0.57 -3.80
N ILE A 47 -20.42 -1.11 -2.84
CA ILE A 47 -20.18 -1.00 -1.40
C ILE A 47 -18.71 -1.24 -1.00
N ASN A 48 -17.96 -2.02 -1.80
CA ASN A 48 -16.53 -2.21 -1.62
C ASN A 48 -15.75 -0.89 -1.70
N ARG A 49 -16.14 0.07 -2.55
CA ARG A 49 -15.49 1.38 -2.67
C ARG A 49 -15.64 2.21 -1.40
N LEU A 50 -16.83 2.23 -0.80
CA LEU A 50 -17.08 2.91 0.48
C LEU A 50 -16.23 2.29 1.59
N LEU A 51 -16.24 0.96 1.68
CA LEU A 51 -15.44 0.21 2.64
C LEU A 51 -13.94 0.49 2.49
N ARG A 52 -13.43 0.56 1.24
CA ARG A 52 -12.04 0.94 0.96
C ARG A 52 -11.70 2.36 1.42
N ILE A 53 -12.59 3.32 1.19
CA ILE A 53 -12.41 4.71 1.64
C ILE A 53 -12.41 4.78 3.17
N HIS A 54 -13.37 4.13 3.84
CA HIS A 54 -13.40 4.02 5.29
C HIS A 54 -12.09 3.44 5.85
N PHE A 55 -11.58 2.39 5.22
CA PHE A 55 -10.31 1.78 5.62
C PHE A 55 -9.13 2.77 5.58
N ILE A 56 -9.05 3.64 4.57
CA ILE A 56 -8.00 4.68 4.46
C ILE A 56 -8.08 5.71 5.58
N LEU A 57 -9.30 6.05 5.99
CA LEU A 57 -9.57 7.11 6.94
C LEU A 57 -9.56 6.59 8.38
N THR A 58 -9.31 5.29 8.54
CA THR A 58 -9.19 4.70 9.86
C THR A 58 -7.97 5.28 10.59
N GLU A 59 -8.23 5.88 11.74
CA GLU A 59 -7.23 6.36 12.69
C GLU A 59 -7.10 5.41 13.87
N LYS A 60 -6.03 5.59 14.64
CA LYS A 60 -5.81 4.86 15.88
C LYS A 60 -6.89 5.18 16.91
N LYS A 61 -7.89 4.30 17.03
CA LYS A 61 -8.95 4.40 18.05
C LYS A 61 -8.48 3.99 19.46
N ASN A 62 -7.56 3.01 19.55
CA ASN A 62 -7.05 2.44 20.81
C ASN A 62 -5.52 2.32 20.78
N GLU A 63 -4.85 2.26 21.94
CA GLU A 63 -3.38 2.12 22.03
C GLU A 63 -2.81 0.94 21.23
N ASN A 64 -3.57 -0.16 21.18
CA ASN A 64 -3.18 -1.41 20.52
C ASN A 64 -3.60 -1.48 19.04
N ASP A 65 -4.41 -0.52 18.59
CA ASP A 65 -4.92 -0.50 17.24
C ASP A 65 -4.07 0.37 16.32
N VAL A 66 -4.18 0.10 15.02
CA VAL A 66 -3.40 0.79 13.98
C VAL A 66 -4.37 1.31 12.93
N GLY A 67 -4.34 2.64 12.75
CA GLY A 67 -4.96 3.35 11.63
C GLY A 67 -4.04 3.42 10.43
N VAL A 68 -4.61 3.64 9.25
CA VAL A 68 -3.85 3.81 7.99
C VAL A 68 -3.10 5.13 7.99
N ILE A 69 -3.71 6.20 8.52
CA ILE A 69 -3.11 7.53 8.60
C ILE A 69 -1.84 7.48 9.47
N ASP A 70 -1.96 6.93 10.68
CA ASP A 70 -0.83 6.78 11.61
C ASP A 70 0.27 5.91 11.02
N PHE A 71 -0.11 4.85 10.32
CA PHE A 71 0.85 3.95 9.69
C PHE A 71 1.68 4.65 8.61
N ILE A 72 1.09 5.55 7.84
CA ILE A 72 1.82 6.30 6.80
C ILE A 72 2.72 7.37 7.43
N GLN A 73 2.26 8.04 8.47
CA GLN A 73 3.11 8.96 9.25
C GLN A 73 4.29 8.23 9.91
N ASP A 74 4.08 7.02 10.42
CA ASP A 74 5.16 6.18 10.93
C ASP A 74 6.08 5.69 9.81
N LEU A 75 5.52 5.40 8.63
CA LEU A 75 6.30 5.03 7.46
C LEU A 75 7.24 6.16 7.08
N THR A 76 6.75 7.40 6.92
CA THR A 76 7.57 8.56 6.51
C THR A 76 8.78 8.76 7.43
N LYS A 77 8.60 8.55 8.74
CA LYS A 77 9.67 8.62 9.75
C LYS A 77 10.67 7.45 9.67
N ASN A 78 10.24 6.25 9.25
CA ASN A 78 11.03 5.01 9.36
C ASN A 78 11.54 4.43 8.03
N LEU A 79 11.43 5.14 6.90
CA LEU A 79 11.79 4.65 5.55
C LEU A 79 13.21 4.12 5.40
N GLY A 80 14.16 4.61 6.19
CA GLY A 80 15.55 4.17 6.16
C GLY A 80 15.75 2.72 6.65
N SER A 81 14.75 2.13 7.32
CA SER A 81 14.88 0.86 8.04
C SER A 81 14.34 -0.38 7.30
N ILE A 82 14.15 -0.30 5.97
CA ILE A 82 13.68 -1.45 5.19
C ILE A 82 14.70 -2.60 5.32
N LYS A 83 14.23 -3.72 5.88
CA LYS A 83 15.04 -4.92 6.11
C LYS A 83 15.62 -5.43 4.79
N THR A 84 16.89 -5.82 4.84
CA THR A 84 17.57 -6.50 3.74
C THR A 84 18.20 -7.78 4.27
N ILE A 85 18.02 -8.89 3.54
CA ILE A 85 18.76 -10.11 3.80
C ILE A 85 19.88 -10.19 2.78
N SER A 86 21.12 -10.38 3.21
CA SER A 86 22.22 -10.62 2.27
C SER A 86 22.26 -12.11 1.95
N SER A 87 22.07 -12.45 0.67
CA SER A 87 22.24 -13.82 0.18
C SER A 87 23.44 -13.89 -0.76
N PRO A 88 24.27 -14.95 -0.68
CA PRO A 88 25.33 -15.16 -1.66
C PRO A 88 24.70 -15.46 -3.03
N LYS A 89 25.08 -14.68 -4.04
CA LYS A 89 24.73 -14.94 -5.44
C LYS A 89 25.99 -15.18 -6.23
N THR A 90 26.03 -16.35 -6.86
CA THR A 90 27.09 -16.72 -7.78
C THR A 90 26.77 -16.19 -9.17
N GLN A 91 27.68 -15.45 -9.79
CA GLN A 91 27.52 -14.96 -11.17
C GLN A 91 28.83 -15.09 -11.96
N ALA A 92 28.71 -15.47 -13.24
CA ALA A 92 29.83 -15.50 -14.17
C ALA A 92 30.11 -14.10 -14.73
N PHE A 93 31.38 -13.72 -14.76
CA PHE A 93 31.88 -12.47 -15.30
C PHE A 93 32.97 -12.76 -16.33
N LYS A 94 33.03 -11.96 -17.40
CA LYS A 94 34.07 -12.02 -18.43
C LYS A 94 35.03 -10.85 -18.25
N GLY A 95 36.32 -11.14 -18.12
CA GLY A 95 37.41 -10.16 -18.02
C GLY A 95 37.40 -9.29 -16.77
N LYS A 96 36.52 -9.57 -15.80
CA LYS A 96 36.40 -8.80 -14.55
C LYS A 96 36.11 -9.74 -13.39
N VAL A 97 36.70 -9.47 -12.23
CA VAL A 97 36.45 -10.19 -10.98
C VAL A 97 35.67 -9.29 -10.04
N LYS A 98 34.53 -9.78 -9.53
CA LYS A 98 33.69 -9.03 -8.58
C LYS A 98 33.38 -9.89 -7.36
N GLY A 99 34.20 -9.76 -6.32
CA GLY A 99 34.07 -10.53 -5.08
C GLY A 99 34.95 -11.78 -5.06
N LYS A 100 34.56 -12.78 -4.27
CA LYS A 100 35.33 -14.02 -4.10
C LYS A 100 35.15 -14.92 -5.32
N ILE A 101 36.23 -15.41 -5.92
CA ILE A 101 36.15 -16.34 -7.05
C ILE A 101 35.78 -17.74 -6.52
N ASN A 102 34.79 -18.35 -7.16
CA ASN A 102 34.45 -19.77 -6.98
C ASN A 102 35.25 -20.58 -8.01
N TRP A 103 36.45 -21.02 -7.63
CA TRP A 103 37.36 -21.70 -8.56
C TRP A 103 36.78 -23.00 -9.11
N LYS A 104 36.04 -23.77 -8.31
CA LYS A 104 35.39 -25.01 -8.74
C LYS A 104 34.41 -24.74 -9.90
N LYS A 105 33.45 -23.84 -9.69
CA LYS A 105 32.48 -23.46 -10.75
C LYS A 105 33.12 -22.75 -11.93
N THR A 106 34.19 -21.99 -11.68
CA THR A 106 34.96 -21.32 -12.75
C THR A 106 35.60 -22.36 -13.64
N ASN A 107 36.25 -23.38 -13.07
CA ASN A 107 36.89 -24.44 -13.86
C ASN A 107 35.86 -25.20 -14.70
N ASP A 108 34.73 -25.60 -14.09
CA ASP A 108 33.63 -26.26 -14.80
C ASP A 108 33.10 -25.43 -15.98
N LEU A 109 32.93 -24.11 -15.79
CA LEU A 109 32.45 -23.21 -16.84
C LEU A 109 33.48 -23.06 -17.97
N ARG A 110 34.77 -23.01 -17.64
CA ARG A 110 35.87 -22.90 -18.61
C ARG A 110 36.01 -24.16 -19.46
N SER A 111 35.91 -25.33 -18.83
CA SER A 111 35.92 -26.61 -19.53
C SER A 111 34.78 -26.73 -20.53
N LYS A 112 33.61 -26.13 -20.24
CA LYS A 112 32.46 -26.08 -21.16
C LYS A 112 32.58 -25.02 -22.26
N THR A 113 33.54 -24.09 -22.17
CA THR A 113 33.65 -22.94 -23.08
C THR A 113 35.09 -22.74 -23.58
N PRO A 114 35.61 -23.61 -24.46
CA PRO A 114 37.05 -23.67 -24.80
C PRO A 114 37.62 -22.39 -25.44
N PHE A 115 36.89 -21.72 -26.33
CA PHE A 115 37.39 -20.54 -27.05
C PHE A 115 37.38 -19.23 -26.24
N GLN A 116 36.57 -19.15 -25.17
CA GLN A 116 36.42 -17.92 -24.37
C GLN A 116 36.72 -18.11 -22.88
N GLY A 117 37.02 -19.34 -22.47
CA GLY A 117 37.11 -19.77 -21.07
C GLY A 117 38.13 -19.01 -20.24
N LYS A 118 39.31 -18.68 -20.78
CA LYS A 118 40.41 -18.06 -20.01
C LYS A 118 40.02 -16.75 -19.31
N THR A 119 39.02 -16.03 -19.84
CA THR A 119 38.55 -14.76 -19.28
C THR A 119 37.26 -14.90 -18.45
N LEU A 120 36.68 -16.09 -18.34
CA LEU A 120 35.47 -16.34 -17.55
C LEU A 120 35.83 -16.62 -16.10
N PHE A 121 35.19 -15.91 -15.18
CA PHE A 121 35.33 -16.08 -13.74
C PHE A 121 33.95 -16.17 -13.10
N VAL A 122 33.70 -17.22 -12.33
CA VAL A 122 32.49 -17.35 -11.54
C VAL A 122 32.78 -16.77 -10.16
N CYS A 123 32.13 -15.65 -9.82
CA CYS A 123 32.35 -14.96 -8.55
C CYS A 123 31.11 -15.05 -7.66
N ASP A 124 31.33 -15.25 -6.37
CA ASP A 124 30.34 -15.16 -5.31
C ASP A 124 30.29 -13.73 -4.79
N LYS A 125 29.16 -13.06 -5.05
CA LYS A 125 28.87 -11.71 -4.56
C LYS A 125 27.78 -11.79 -3.49
N LYS A 126 27.94 -11.02 -2.41
CA LYS A 126 26.85 -10.75 -1.49
C LYS A 126 25.86 -9.81 -2.17
N GLU A 127 24.69 -10.31 -2.54
CA GLU A 127 23.60 -9.48 -3.05
C GLU A 127 22.58 -9.26 -1.94
N LYS A 128 22.08 -8.02 -1.83
CA LYS A 128 20.99 -7.70 -0.92
C LYS A 128 19.69 -8.19 -1.55
N ASN A 129 19.08 -9.19 -0.95
CA ASN A 129 17.74 -9.63 -1.27
C ASN A 129 16.73 -8.80 -0.48
N TYR A 130 15.79 -8.20 -1.22
CA TYR A 130 14.71 -7.37 -0.68
C TYR A 130 13.39 -8.16 -0.62
N ASP A 131 13.28 -9.30 -1.29
CA ASP A 131 12.07 -10.12 -1.40
C ASP A 131 11.88 -11.02 -0.18
N ILE A 132 11.96 -10.43 1.01
CA ILE A 132 11.64 -11.09 2.27
C ILE A 132 10.15 -10.97 2.56
N ILE A 133 9.59 -11.90 3.32
CA ILE A 133 8.15 -11.95 3.59
C ILE A 133 7.64 -10.63 4.20
N GLU A 134 8.39 -10.04 5.14
CA GLU A 134 8.04 -8.74 5.74
C GLU A 134 7.93 -7.62 4.70
N ASN A 135 8.89 -7.54 3.78
CA ASN A 135 8.91 -6.52 2.73
C ASN A 135 7.82 -6.74 1.69
N LEU A 136 7.52 -7.99 1.35
CA LEU A 136 6.43 -8.34 0.46
C LEU A 136 5.08 -7.93 1.07
N VAL A 137 4.86 -8.21 2.36
CA VAL A 137 3.65 -7.77 3.08
C VAL A 137 3.55 -6.26 3.12
N LEU A 138 4.65 -5.57 3.46
CA LEU A 138 4.71 -4.11 3.48
C LEU A 138 4.37 -3.53 2.10
N LYS A 139 5.03 -3.99 1.03
CA LYS A 139 4.75 -3.50 -0.33
C LYS A 139 3.31 -3.77 -0.75
N LYS A 140 2.73 -4.91 -0.33
CA LYS A 140 1.35 -5.24 -0.66
C LYS A 140 0.35 -4.28 -0.02
N ILE A 141 0.51 -3.96 1.28
CA ILE A 141 -0.39 -3.00 1.93
C ILE A 141 -0.23 -1.60 1.35
N LEU A 142 1.00 -1.17 1.06
CA LEU A 142 1.25 0.11 0.40
C LEU A 142 0.63 0.18 -1.01
N GLN A 143 0.68 -0.92 -1.77
CA GLN A 143 0.01 -1.00 -3.06
C GLN A 143 -1.52 -0.84 -2.92
N ILE A 144 -2.13 -1.48 -1.92
CA ILE A 144 -3.56 -1.36 -1.66
C ILE A 144 -3.93 0.08 -1.30
N ILE A 145 -3.20 0.68 -0.36
CA ILE A 145 -3.40 2.09 0.03
C ILE A 145 -3.26 3.00 -1.19
N TYR A 146 -2.21 2.82 -2.00
CA TYR A 146 -2.00 3.59 -3.22
C TYR A 146 -3.17 3.51 -4.19
N LYS A 147 -3.68 2.30 -4.44
CA LYS A 147 -4.86 2.14 -5.30
C LYS A 147 -6.06 2.90 -4.76
N ILE A 148 -6.35 2.77 -3.48
CA ILE A 148 -7.53 3.44 -2.93
C ILE A 148 -7.34 4.97 -2.90
N VAL A 149 -6.17 5.48 -2.52
CA VAL A 149 -5.90 6.94 -2.52
C VAL A 149 -5.98 7.53 -3.92
N PHE A 150 -5.38 6.90 -4.93
CA PHE A 150 -5.22 7.51 -6.26
C PHE A 150 -6.27 7.06 -7.28
N GLU A 151 -6.83 5.86 -7.15
CA GLU A 151 -7.92 5.36 -8.02
C GLU A 151 -9.30 5.72 -7.44
N ASP A 152 -9.58 5.41 -6.16
CA ASP A 152 -10.91 5.65 -5.58
C ASP A 152 -11.12 7.12 -5.16
N LEU A 153 -10.13 7.74 -4.53
CA LEU A 153 -10.19 9.13 -4.04
C LEU A 153 -9.62 10.16 -5.04
N GLY A 154 -8.92 9.71 -6.09
CA GLY A 154 -8.23 10.60 -7.02
C GLY A 154 -9.12 11.63 -7.70
N ALA A 155 -10.35 11.26 -8.06
CA ALA A 155 -11.33 12.19 -8.64
C ALA A 155 -11.74 13.29 -7.65
N ILE A 156 -11.95 12.92 -6.38
CA ILE A 156 -12.36 13.82 -5.29
C ILE A 156 -11.21 14.80 -4.98
N ILE A 157 -9.98 14.28 -4.91
CA ILE A 157 -8.77 15.08 -4.65
C ILE A 157 -8.50 16.08 -5.79
N LYS A 158 -8.68 15.66 -7.05
CA LYS A 158 -8.48 16.54 -8.23
C LYS A 158 -9.55 17.63 -8.35
N GLY A 159 -10.78 17.36 -7.90
CA GLY A 159 -11.86 18.34 -7.90
C GLY A 159 -11.65 19.53 -6.96
N ASN A 160 -10.56 19.54 -6.19
CA ASN A 160 -10.20 20.62 -5.25
C ASN A 160 -11.30 20.92 -4.22
N ILE A 161 -12.17 19.94 -3.95
CA ILE A 161 -13.22 20.04 -2.96
C ILE A 161 -12.56 19.90 -1.59
N LYS A 162 -12.41 21.01 -0.87
CA LYS A 162 -11.98 20.99 0.52
C LYS A 162 -13.03 20.24 1.33
N ARG A 163 -12.67 19.07 1.85
CA ARG A 163 -13.54 18.29 2.72
C ARG A 163 -12.85 18.02 4.05
N ASP A 164 -13.53 18.35 5.13
CA ASP A 164 -12.96 18.32 6.48
C ASP A 164 -12.52 16.92 6.92
N TRP A 165 -13.20 15.88 6.48
CA TRP A 165 -12.83 14.50 6.79
C TRP A 165 -11.55 14.03 6.08
N LEU A 166 -11.13 14.71 5.01
CA LEU A 166 -9.86 14.45 4.34
C LEU A 166 -8.74 15.35 4.91
N ALA A 167 -9.05 16.20 5.89
CA ALA A 167 -8.08 17.12 6.48
C ALA A 167 -6.82 16.41 6.96
N ASN A 168 -6.91 15.22 7.56
CA ASN A 168 -5.70 14.52 8.02
C ASN A 168 -4.76 14.06 6.90
N TRP A 169 -5.29 13.87 5.69
CA TRP A 169 -4.50 13.61 4.49
C TRP A 169 -4.05 14.87 3.76
N LEU A 170 -4.82 15.95 3.87
CA LEU A 170 -4.61 17.24 3.21
C LEU A 170 -3.98 18.33 4.09
N LYS A 171 -3.72 18.05 5.38
CA LYS A 171 -3.39 19.02 6.43
C LYS A 171 -2.35 20.02 5.94
N GLU A 172 -2.76 21.29 5.88
CA GLU A 172 -1.95 22.44 5.48
C GLU A 172 -1.30 23.09 6.71
N ASP A 173 -0.56 22.33 7.53
CA ASP A 173 0.20 22.94 8.62
C ASP A 173 1.49 23.55 8.08
N HIS A 174 1.41 24.63 7.29
CA HIS A 174 2.49 25.55 6.87
C HIS A 174 3.83 24.94 6.36
N ALA A 175 3.93 23.62 6.22
CA ALA A 175 5.14 22.84 6.04
C ALA A 175 5.05 22.03 4.76
N LYS A 176 4.99 22.74 3.63
CA LYS A 176 5.49 22.34 2.29
C LYS A 176 4.94 21.07 1.60
N TYR A 177 4.36 20.06 2.26
CA TYR A 177 3.86 18.83 1.62
C TYR A 177 2.64 18.22 2.34
N ARG A 178 1.64 17.76 1.58
CA ARG A 178 0.49 17.00 2.11
C ARG A 178 0.91 15.55 2.36
N LEU A 179 0.28 14.85 3.31
CA LEU A 179 0.57 13.43 3.59
C LEU A 179 0.41 12.55 2.33
N ILE A 180 -0.55 12.91 1.46
CA ILE A 180 -0.73 12.31 0.14
C ILE A 180 0.53 12.45 -0.74
N ASP A 181 1.13 13.64 -0.76
CA ASP A 181 2.31 13.92 -1.56
C ASP A 181 3.52 13.16 -1.01
N GLU A 182 3.72 13.17 0.31
CA GLU A 182 4.77 12.39 0.95
C GLU A 182 4.63 10.90 0.64
N PHE A 183 3.43 10.36 0.78
CA PHE A 183 3.14 8.97 0.44
C PHE A 183 3.40 8.66 -1.04
N PHE A 184 3.02 9.58 -1.95
CA PHE A 184 3.33 9.45 -3.37
C PHE A 184 4.84 9.38 -3.62
N GLN A 185 5.62 10.28 -3.02
CA GLN A 185 7.07 10.29 -3.12
C GLN A 185 7.68 8.99 -2.59
N ILE A 186 7.19 8.51 -1.46
CA ILE A 186 7.63 7.26 -0.85
C ILE A 186 7.38 6.08 -1.78
N TYR A 187 6.15 5.95 -2.28
CA TYR A 187 5.77 4.79 -3.06
C TYR A 187 6.53 4.70 -4.39
N HIS A 188 6.74 5.85 -5.06
CA HIS A 188 7.36 5.88 -6.39
C HIS A 188 8.89 6.08 -6.38
N ARG A 189 9.41 6.92 -5.48
CA ARG A 189 10.84 7.29 -5.49
C ARG A 189 11.70 6.42 -4.58
N ASN A 190 11.11 5.66 -3.64
CA ASN A 190 11.90 4.82 -2.76
C ASN A 190 12.53 3.64 -3.53
N ILE A 191 13.86 3.67 -3.64
CA ILE A 191 14.67 2.69 -4.38
C ILE A 191 14.48 1.27 -3.82
N TYR A 192 14.25 1.12 -2.51
CA TYR A 192 14.07 -0.18 -1.88
C TYR A 192 12.70 -0.77 -2.20
N LEU A 193 11.63 0.03 -2.17
CA LEU A 193 10.29 -0.42 -2.57
C LEU A 193 10.24 -0.85 -4.03
N ARG A 194 10.97 -0.15 -4.91
CA ARG A 194 11.07 -0.49 -6.33
C ARG A 194 11.75 -1.85 -6.57
N ARG A 195 12.68 -2.25 -5.70
CA ARG A 195 13.43 -3.52 -5.83
C ARG A 195 12.64 -4.76 -5.40
N ILE A 196 11.58 -4.61 -4.60
CA ILE A 196 10.75 -5.72 -4.15
C ILE A 196 9.81 -6.15 -5.28
N SER A 197 9.76 -7.43 -5.66
CA SER A 197 8.80 -7.90 -6.67
C SER A 197 7.61 -8.64 -6.04
N LEU A 198 6.39 -8.23 -6.40
CA LEU A 198 5.16 -8.89 -5.97
C LEU A 198 4.64 -9.95 -6.97
N GLU A 199 5.25 -10.07 -8.15
CA GLU A 199 4.72 -10.88 -9.26
C GLU A 199 4.71 -12.38 -8.96
N LYS A 200 5.69 -12.86 -8.18
CA LYS A 200 5.94 -14.29 -7.99
C LYS A 200 5.40 -14.85 -6.67
N VAL A 201 4.78 -14.02 -5.81
CA VAL A 201 4.44 -14.43 -4.45
C VAL A 201 3.02 -14.03 -4.06
N LYS A 202 2.18 -15.05 -3.82
CA LYS A 202 0.87 -14.87 -3.17
C LYS A 202 1.05 -14.84 -1.66
N ILE A 203 0.65 -13.74 -1.02
CA ILE A 203 0.69 -13.61 0.44
C ILE A 203 -0.47 -14.39 1.06
N ASN A 204 -0.16 -15.47 1.78
CA ASN A 204 -1.13 -16.27 2.52
C ASN A 204 -1.14 -15.93 4.03
N ASP A 205 -2.04 -16.53 4.79
CA ASP A 205 -2.20 -16.21 6.21
C ASP A 205 -1.04 -16.72 7.07
N ARG A 206 -0.31 -17.74 6.60
CA ARG A 206 0.94 -18.17 7.24
C ARG A 206 2.00 -17.07 7.14
N ASN A 207 2.12 -16.42 5.99
CA ASN A 207 3.02 -15.29 5.79
C ASN A 207 2.64 -14.14 6.74
N LEU A 208 1.36 -13.79 6.83
CA LEU A 208 0.87 -12.74 7.73
C LEU A 208 1.18 -13.03 9.19
N ARG A 209 0.91 -14.26 9.67
CA ARG A 209 1.24 -14.69 11.03
C ARG A 209 2.73 -14.59 11.35
N LYS A 210 3.60 -14.85 10.37
CA LYS A 210 5.05 -14.67 10.53
C LYS A 210 5.42 -13.19 10.68
N VAL A 211 4.84 -12.31 9.86
CA VAL A 211 5.14 -10.87 9.89
C VAL A 211 4.58 -10.20 11.16
N LEU A 212 3.45 -10.67 11.70
CA LEU A 212 2.93 -10.21 12.99
C LEU A 212 3.91 -10.40 14.16
N LYS A 213 4.82 -11.38 14.07
CA LYS A 213 5.87 -11.65 15.05
C LYS A 213 7.18 -10.89 14.77
N SER A 214 7.21 -10.01 13.77
CA SER A 214 8.39 -9.21 13.43
C SER A 214 8.77 -8.28 14.59
N ARG A 215 10.07 -8.12 14.84
CA ARG A 215 10.59 -7.16 15.84
C ARG A 215 10.35 -5.69 15.47
N SER A 216 10.17 -5.39 14.18
CA SER A 216 9.91 -4.02 13.74
C SER A 216 8.42 -3.72 13.71
N GLN A 217 8.04 -2.63 14.38
CA GLN A 217 6.66 -2.17 14.52
C GLN A 217 6.00 -1.91 13.17
N LEU A 218 6.74 -1.30 12.23
CA LEU A 218 6.26 -1.00 10.88
C LEU A 218 5.69 -2.25 10.20
N TYR A 219 6.42 -3.37 10.25
CA TYR A 219 5.96 -4.61 9.62
C TYR A 219 4.77 -5.23 10.36
N ARG A 220 4.76 -5.18 11.70
CA ARG A 220 3.61 -5.66 12.49
C ARG A 220 2.34 -4.88 12.15
N ASN A 221 2.45 -3.55 12.10
CA ASN A 221 1.38 -2.63 11.75
C ASN A 221 0.87 -2.89 10.33
N GLY A 222 1.77 -3.02 9.35
CA GLY A 222 1.41 -3.35 7.97
C GLY A 222 0.68 -4.68 7.85
N ALA A 223 1.09 -5.71 8.61
CA ALA A 223 0.40 -7.00 8.64
C ALA A 223 -0.99 -6.91 9.28
N LYS A 224 -1.14 -6.18 10.40
CA LYS A 224 -2.44 -5.92 11.05
C LYS A 224 -3.40 -5.22 10.09
N LEU A 225 -2.95 -4.17 9.41
CA LEU A 225 -3.75 -3.43 8.43
C LEU A 225 -4.16 -4.30 7.24
N LEU A 226 -3.26 -5.15 6.73
CA LEU A 226 -3.59 -6.06 5.65
C LEU A 226 -4.62 -7.13 6.06
N ILE A 227 -4.56 -7.60 7.30
CA ILE A 227 -5.59 -8.52 7.84
C ILE A 227 -6.93 -7.79 7.97
N LYS A 228 -6.94 -6.59 8.56
CA LYS A 228 -8.16 -5.77 8.68
C LYS A 228 -8.80 -5.52 7.32
N TYR A 229 -8.00 -5.12 6.34
CA TYR A 229 -8.47 -4.89 4.97
C TYR A 229 -9.13 -6.13 4.36
N ARG A 230 -8.51 -7.31 4.53
CA ARG A 230 -9.07 -8.58 4.03
C ARG A 230 -10.40 -8.91 4.68
N LYS A 231 -10.49 -8.80 6.00
CA LYS A 231 -11.74 -9.03 6.74
C LYS A 231 -12.84 -8.08 6.29
N LEU A 232 -12.50 -6.81 6.15
CA LEU A 232 -13.41 -5.74 5.77
C LEU A 232 -13.97 -5.94 4.35
N ILE A 233 -13.16 -6.39 3.38
CA ILE A 233 -13.64 -6.70 2.03
C ILE A 233 -14.37 -8.05 1.95
N ASN A 234 -14.02 -9.02 2.79
CA ASN A 234 -14.70 -10.30 2.84
C ASN A 234 -15.98 -10.26 3.71
N TYR A 235 -16.36 -9.10 4.24
CA TYR A 235 -17.49 -8.93 5.17
C TYR A 235 -17.40 -9.78 6.45
N GLU A 236 -16.19 -10.13 6.88
CA GLU A 236 -15.88 -10.90 8.10
C GLU A 236 -15.61 -9.95 9.30
N ILE A 237 -16.49 -8.96 9.49
CA ILE A 237 -16.34 -7.90 10.52
C ILE A 237 -16.49 -8.48 11.93
#